data_AF-A0A6I5PNU5-F1
#
_entry.id   AF-A0A6I5PNU5-F1
#
_cell.length_a   1.000
_cell.length_b   1.000
_cell.length_c   1.000
_cell.angle_alpha   90.00
_cell.angle_beta   90.00
_cell.angle_gamma   90.00
#
_symmetry.space_group_name_H-M   'P 1'
#
loop_
_entity.id
_entity.type
_entity.pdbx_description
1 polymer ?
#
loop_
_entity_poly.entity_id
_entity_poly.type
_entity_poly.pdbx_seq_one_letter_code
_entity_poly.pdbx_strand_id
1 'polypeptide(L)' 'MRKQTSKSKAADKFQLVADNLLALMEQGTVPWRKPWNVVPTCNAITGHRYEGLNPLLAQIDVMAKGYTYPHLCWL' A
#
# COMPACT_ATOMS: atom_id res chain seq x y z
N MET A 1 19.12 -23.75 32.29
CA MET A 1 17.78 -23.51 31.71
C MET A 1 17.89 -22.40 30.68
N ARG A 2 17.76 -22.71 29.37
CA ARG A 2 17.72 -21.68 28.31
C ARG A 2 16.27 -21.18 28.20
N LYS A 3 16.06 -19.88 28.40
CA LYS A 3 14.75 -19.24 28.17
C LYS A 3 14.56 -19.08 26.66
N GLN A 4 13.55 -19.73 26.10
CA GLN A 4 13.12 -19.53 24.72
C GLN A 4 12.27 -18.26 24.66
N THR A 5 12.73 -17.24 23.93
CA THR A 5 11.95 -16.05 23.60
C THR A 5 11.07 -16.37 22.39
N SER A 6 9.75 -16.30 22.54
CA SER A 6 8.81 -16.47 21.43
C SER A 6 8.95 -15.29 20.48
N LYS A 7 9.47 -15.51 19.28
CA LYS A 7 9.52 -14.49 18.22
C LYS A 7 8.09 -14.25 17.75
N SER A 8 7.57 -13.03 17.91
CA SER A 8 6.27 -12.69 17.32
C SER A 8 6.36 -12.84 15.80
N LYS A 9 5.33 -13.43 15.19
CA LYS A 9 5.26 -13.56 13.73
C LYS A 9 5.14 -12.14 13.17
N ALA A 10 6.19 -11.64 12.53
CA ALA A 10 6.10 -10.39 11.78
C ALA A 10 4.94 -10.51 10.78
N ALA A 11 4.11 -9.47 10.69
CA ALA A 11 3.01 -9.46 9.73
C ALA A 11 3.54 -9.72 8.32
N ASP A 12 2.93 -10.67 7.62
CA ASP A 12 3.30 -10.95 6.23
C ASP A 12 2.78 -9.80 5.36
N LYS A 13 3.71 -8.96 4.91
CA LYS A 13 3.40 -7.76 4.11
C LYS A 13 2.73 -8.12 2.78
N PHE A 14 3.07 -9.29 2.21
CA PHE A 14 2.46 -9.73 0.96
C PHE A 14 1.01 -10.13 1.18
N GLN A 15 0.72 -10.81 2.29
CA GLN A 15 -0.65 -11.18 2.63
C GLN A 15 -1.53 -9.93 2.82
N LEU A 16 -1.03 -8.92 3.53
CA LEU A 16 -1.75 -7.66 3.72
C LEU A 16 -2.11 -6.99 2.39
N VAL A 17 -1.16 -6.94 1.45
CA VAL A 17 -1.40 -6.38 0.11
C VAL A 17 -2.42 -7.22 -0.65
N ALA A 18 -2.33 -8.54 -0.58
CA ALA A 18 -3.27 -9.45 -1.22
C ALA A 18 -4.71 -9.25 -0.71
N ASP A 19 -4.87 -9.12 0.61
CA ASP A 19 -6.18 -8.90 1.24
C ASP A 19 -6.79 -7.56 0.82
N ASN A 20 -5.98 -6.50 0.76
CA ASN A 20 -6.44 -5.18 0.28
C ASN A 20 -6.87 -5.22 -1.19
N LEU A 21 -6.13 -5.94 -2.04
CA LEU A 21 -6.49 -6.12 -3.45
C LEU A 21 -7.81 -6.89 -3.58
N LEU A 22 -7.99 -7.96 -2.80
CA LEU A 22 -9.22 -8.74 -2.82
C LEU A 22 -10.43 -7.90 -2.41
N ALA A 23 -10.30 -7.10 -1.35
CA ALA A 23 -11.36 -6.20 -0.90
C ALA A 23 -11.76 -5.17 -1.98
N LEU A 24 -10.78 -4.61 -2.71
CA LEU A 24 -11.07 -3.70 -3.83
C LEU A 24 -11.80 -4.42 -4.98
N MET A 25 -11.41 -5.66 -5.28
CA MET A 25 -12.08 -6.46 -6.30
C MET A 25 -13.54 -6.77 -5.94
N GLU A 26 -13.80 -7.10 -4.68
CA GLU A 26 -15.16 -7.35 -4.17
C GLU A 26 -16.05 -6.11 -4.27
N GLN A 27 -15.46 -4.92 -4.17
CA GLN A 27 -16.14 -3.64 -4.41
C GLN A 27 -16.33 -3.31 -5.91
N GLY A 28 -15.93 -4.21 -6.82
CA GLY A 28 -15.99 -4.01 -8.27
C GLY A 28 -14.90 -3.09 -8.82
N THR A 29 -13.89 -2.75 -8.02
CA THR A 29 -12.80 -1.87 -8.40
C THR A 29 -11.58 -2.69 -8.83
N VAL A 30 -11.10 -2.44 -10.05
CA VAL A 30 -9.96 -3.14 -10.64
C VAL A 30 -8.80 -2.15 -10.81
N PRO A 31 -7.91 -1.99 -9.81
CA PRO A 31 -6.90 -0.92 -9.82
C PRO A 31 -5.86 -1.09 -10.93
N TRP A 32 -5.71 -2.29 -11.49
CA TRP A 32 -4.88 -2.60 -12.66
C TRP A 32 -5.65 -2.52 -13.98
N ARG A 33 -6.81 -1.84 -14.06
CA ARG A 33 -7.54 -1.53 -15.31
C ARG A 33 -7.47 -0.04 -15.70
N LYS A 34 -7.11 0.26 -16.97
CA LYS A 34 -6.77 1.63 -17.43
C LYS A 34 -7.92 2.60 -17.17
N PRO A 35 -7.66 3.90 -16.92
CA PRO A 35 -6.38 4.62 -17.04
C PRO A 35 -5.47 4.57 -15.80
N TRP A 36 -4.16 4.49 -16.00
CA TRP A 36 -3.15 4.62 -14.93
C TRP A 36 -2.97 6.07 -14.54
N ASN A 37 -3.92 6.63 -13.79
CA ASN A 37 -3.72 7.94 -13.21
C ASN A 37 -2.82 7.79 -11.97
N VAL A 38 -1.52 7.68 -12.20
CA VAL A 38 -0.53 7.52 -11.13
C VAL A 38 -0.28 8.90 -10.53
N VAL A 39 -0.90 9.17 -9.39
CA VAL A 39 -0.59 10.36 -8.61
C VAL A 39 0.86 10.24 -8.10
N PRO A 40 1.70 11.29 -8.19
CA PRO A 40 3.04 11.25 -7.65
C PRO A 40 3.01 10.92 -6.15
N THR A 41 3.63 9.80 -5.77
CA THR A 41 3.71 9.34 -4.38
C THR A 41 5.11 9.52 -3.84
N CYS A 42 5.23 9.99 -2.60
CA CYS A 42 6.50 10.25 -1.95
C CYS A 42 6.47 9.93 -0.46
N ASN A 43 7.63 9.87 0.18
CA ASN A 43 7.72 9.87 1.63
C ASN A 43 7.54 11.29 2.18
N ALA A 44 6.71 11.49 3.21
CA ALA A 44 6.42 12.80 3.79
C ALA A 44 7.58 13.38 4.58
N ILE A 45 8.46 12.55 5.14
CA ILE A 45 9.61 12.98 5.95
C ILE A 45 10.77 13.37 5.04
N THR A 46 11.14 12.50 4.11
CA THR A 46 12.34 12.66 3.27
C THR A 46 12.05 13.33 1.93
N GLY A 47 10.78 13.40 1.51
CA GLY A 47 10.39 13.85 0.17
C GLY A 47 10.76 12.87 -0.95
N HIS A 48 11.35 11.72 -0.61
CA HIS A 48 11.82 10.76 -1.60
C HIS A 48 10.63 10.15 -2.35
N ARG A 49 10.65 10.23 -3.68
CA ARG A 49 9.59 9.65 -4.52
C ARG A 49 9.69 8.13 -4.48
N TYR A 50 8.54 7.47 -4.38
CA TYR A 50 8.52 6.02 -4.43
C TYR A 50 8.78 5.52 -5.85
N GLU A 51 9.51 4.41 -5.94
CA GLU A 51 9.89 3.77 -7.20
C GLU A 51 9.38 2.33 -7.24
N GLY A 52 9.35 1.74 -8.45
CA GLY A 52 8.93 0.36 -8.65
C GLY A 52 7.45 0.14 -8.34
N LEU A 53 7.15 -0.85 -7.48
CA LEU A 53 5.78 -1.25 -7.14
C LEU A 53 5.15 -0.37 -6.04
N ASN A 54 5.95 0.35 -5.27
CA ASN A 54 5.47 1.15 -4.12
C ASN A 54 4.44 2.22 -4.50
N PRO A 55 4.56 2.93 -5.66
CA PRO A 55 3.51 3.84 -6.11
C PRO A 55 2.15 3.17 -6.33
N LEU A 56 2.14 1.94 -6.86
CA LEU A 56 0.91 1.19 -7.06
C LEU A 56 0.28 0.81 -5.72
N LEU A 57 1.08 0.35 -4.76
CA LEU A 57 0.60 0.02 -3.41
C LEU A 57 0.02 1.25 -2.71
N ALA A 58 0.69 2.39 -2.82
CA ALA A 58 0.19 3.66 -2.28
C ALA A 58 -1.12 4.08 -2.95
N GLN A 59 -1.26 3.87 -4.26
CA GLN A 59 -2.51 4.16 -4.98
C GLN A 59 -3.66 3.23 -4.54
N ILE A 60 -3.40 1.94 -4.36
CA ILE A 60 -4.36 0.96 -3.82
C ILE A 60 -4.84 1.42 -2.44
N ASP A 61 -3.93 1.84 -1.58
CA ASP A 61 -4.26 2.34 -0.25
C ASP A 61 -5.12 3.61 -0.29
N VAL A 62 -4.84 4.51 -1.22
CA VAL A 62 -5.63 5.74 -1.45
C VAL A 62 -7.03 5.42 -1.91
N MET A 63 -7.17 4.46 -2.82
CA MET A 63 -8.47 4.01 -3.32
C MET A 63 -9.26 3.30 -2.23
N ALA A 64 -8.63 2.40 -1.47
CA ALA A 64 -9.26 1.65 -0.39
C ALA A 64 -9.72 2.55 0.76
N LYS A 65 -8.97 3.60 1.07
CA LYS A 65 -9.26 4.53 2.19
C LYS A 65 -10.01 5.80 1.75
N GLY A 66 -10.19 6.02 0.45
CA GLY A 66 -10.94 7.17 -0.10
C GLY A 66 -10.23 8.52 0.04
N TYR A 67 -8.91 8.55 0.04
CA TYR A 67 -8.16 9.82 0.18
C TYR A 67 -8.24 10.68 -1.07
N THR A 68 -8.46 11.99 -0.90
CA THR A 68 -8.56 12.96 -2.00
C THR A 68 -7.47 14.01 -1.86
N TYR A 69 -6.30 13.80 -2.45
CA TYR A 69 -5.20 14.77 -2.43
C TYR A 69 -4.44 14.81 -3.77
N PRO A 70 -3.99 15.99 -4.23
CA PRO A 70 -3.29 16.15 -5.51
C PRO A 70 -1.84 15.66 -5.48
N HIS A 71 -1.26 15.45 -4.30
CA HIS A 71 0.07 14.86 -4.09
C HIS A 71 0.01 13.92 -2.88
N LEU A 72 0.61 12.74 -2.99
CA LEU A 72 0.51 11.69 -1.97
C LEU A 72 1.86 11.48 -1.30
N CYS A 73 2.21 12.38 -0.39
CA CYS A 73 3.40 12.21 0.44
C CYS A 73 2.99 11.63 1.80
N TRP A 74 3.33 10.36 2.04
CA TRP A 74 2.96 9.58 3.23
C TRP A 74 4.15 9.38 4.16
N LEU A 75 3.94 9.42 5.48
CA LEU A 75 4.97 9.13 6.49
C LEU A 75 5.53 7.70 6.37
#